data_AF-A0A7S4LGI7-F1
#
_entry.id   AF-A0A7S4LGI7-F1
#
_cell.length_a   1.000
_cell.length_b   1.000
_cell.length_c   1.000
_cell.angle_alpha   90.00
_cell.angle_beta   90.00
_cell.angle_gamma   90.00
#
_symmetry.space_group_name_H-M   'P 1'
#
loop_
_entity.id
_entity.type
_entity.pdbx_description
1 polymer ?
#
loop_
_entity_poly.entity_id
_entity_poly.type
_entity_poly.pdbx_seq_one_letter_code
_entity_poly.pdbx_strand_id
1 'polypeptide(L)'
;GPFKHNAKVGLLLGPCMLPLLAVSGKFTLTILLCGMVFAYILDYLNFKGWTLVTLWATLCSVWLSLYFSNVLLIWQSLFNLFILMNASWFILLMGLWGTVQFRWLQLHSPELAIVCERLLIGLTPVIVLPLVYTSLVGILGVSNAPVLISLAMCAIHHVVCKRVKSSWKVALVPAAADEEYVQGIPECAIFTICLAVVPLALFLISRHRILTISITQALNIASLVAIPVFYLFFDAVKALWFLMPVGATGGAPSKAQIAASPVMRFRKLILLVSYLIIQHWFQNRIVGSRYGHLLLGMPPPYNTMAITLGFYCLSLTVYLS
;
A
#
# COMPACT_ATOMS: atom_id res chain seq x y z
N GLY A 1 -24.25 -11.23 5.35
CA GLY A 1 -23.30 -11.59 6.42
C GLY A 1 -22.40 -10.39 6.70
N PRO A 2 -21.57 -10.41 7.76
CA PRO A 2 -20.65 -9.31 8.04
C PRO A 2 -19.59 -9.17 6.94
N PHE A 3 -19.08 -7.95 6.73
CA PHE A 3 -18.07 -7.66 5.72
C PHE A 3 -16.76 -8.41 6.04
N LYS A 4 -16.38 -9.37 5.18
CA LYS A 4 -15.23 -10.27 5.43
C LYS A 4 -13.88 -9.55 5.39
N HIS A 5 -13.78 -8.44 4.66
CA HIS A 5 -12.52 -7.71 4.45
C HIS A 5 -12.30 -6.56 5.43
N ASN A 6 -13.13 -6.45 6.47
CA ASN A 6 -13.12 -5.31 7.38
C ASN A 6 -11.77 -5.10 8.06
N ALA A 7 -11.15 -6.17 8.56
CA ALA A 7 -9.85 -6.09 9.22
C ALA A 7 -8.73 -5.61 8.28
N LYS A 8 -8.76 -6.03 7.01
CA LYS A 8 -7.76 -5.63 6.01
C LYS A 8 -7.88 -4.14 5.69
N VAL A 9 -9.10 -3.69 5.41
CA VAL A 9 -9.37 -2.27 5.10
C VAL A 9 -9.08 -1.40 6.33
N GLY A 10 -9.51 -1.81 7.52
CA GLY A 10 -9.24 -1.08 8.76
C GLY A 10 -7.74 -0.97 9.08
N LEU A 11 -6.96 -2.04 8.86
CA LEU A 11 -5.51 -2.01 9.06
C LEU A 11 -4.80 -1.05 8.08
N LEU A 12 -5.33 -0.89 6.87
CA LEU A 12 -4.78 0.02 5.86
C LEU A 12 -5.21 1.47 6.08
N LEU A 13 -6.49 1.72 6.36
CA LEU A 13 -7.03 3.07 6.54
C LEU A 13 -6.70 3.67 7.91
N GLY A 14 -6.62 2.84 8.95
CA GLY A 14 -6.40 3.29 10.33
C GLY A 14 -5.14 4.14 10.51
N PRO A 15 -3.94 3.66 10.13
CA PRO A 15 -2.72 4.46 10.22
C PRO A 15 -2.76 5.75 9.37
N CYS A 16 -3.47 5.72 8.24
CA CYS A 16 -3.63 6.86 7.34
C CYS A 16 -4.59 7.94 7.85
N MET A 17 -5.31 7.67 8.95
CA MET A 17 -6.06 8.72 9.65
C MET A 17 -5.16 9.75 10.30
N LEU A 18 -4.00 9.34 10.82
CA LEU A 18 -3.13 10.24 11.59
C LEU A 18 -2.67 11.45 10.75
N PRO A 19 -2.19 11.28 9.51
CA PRO A 19 -1.85 12.42 8.65
C PRO A 19 -3.04 13.29 8.31
N LEU A 20 -4.23 12.70 8.07
CA LEU A 20 -5.44 13.47 7.79
C LEU A 20 -5.81 14.34 8.99
N LEU A 21 -5.79 13.76 10.19
CA LEU A 21 -6.10 14.46 11.43
C LEU A 21 -5.04 15.53 11.75
N ALA A 22 -3.78 15.30 11.40
CA ALA A 22 -2.71 16.29 11.56
C ALA A 22 -2.89 17.51 10.65
N VAL A 23 -3.43 17.32 9.43
CA VAL A 23 -3.78 18.42 8.51
C VAL A 23 -5.12 19.05 8.89
N SER A 24 -5.98 18.33 9.61
CA SER A 24 -7.30 18.80 10.03
C SER A 24 -7.19 19.86 11.12
N GLY A 25 -7.76 21.03 10.88
CA GLY A 25 -7.88 22.07 11.90
C GLY A 25 -8.91 21.72 12.98
N LYS A 26 -8.86 22.44 14.11
CA LYS A 26 -9.86 22.32 15.18
C LYS A 26 -11.30 22.41 14.66
N PHE A 27 -11.53 23.32 13.71
CA PHE A 27 -12.85 23.53 13.10
C PHE A 27 -13.37 22.28 12.38
N THR A 28 -12.53 21.61 11.59
CA THR A 28 -12.89 20.37 10.89
C THR A 28 -13.18 19.23 11.86
N LEU A 29 -12.41 19.12 12.94
CA LEU A 29 -12.63 18.12 13.98
C LEU A 29 -13.97 18.33 14.70
N THR A 30 -14.34 19.58 15.00
CA THR A 30 -15.64 19.90 15.61
C THR A 30 -16.80 19.47 14.70
N ILE A 31 -16.70 19.72 13.39
CA ILE A 31 -17.73 19.29 12.42
C ILE A 31 -17.83 17.76 12.38
N LEU A 32 -16.68 17.06 12.34
CA LEU A 32 -16.65 15.60 12.35
C LEU A 32 -17.30 15.04 13.63
N LEU A 33 -16.94 15.55 14.81
CA LEU A 33 -17.49 15.11 16.08
C LEU A 33 -19.00 15.39 16.18
N CYS A 34 -19.43 16.61 15.87
CA CYS A 34 -20.85 16.96 15.86
C CYS A 34 -21.65 16.06 14.91
N GLY A 35 -21.10 15.81 13.71
CA GLY A 35 -21.68 14.90 12.74
C GLY A 35 -21.82 13.47 13.22
N MET A 36 -20.79 12.94 13.88
CA MET A 36 -20.80 11.60 14.47
C MET A 36 -21.82 11.48 15.61
N VAL A 37 -21.97 12.50 16.45
CA VAL A 37 -23.01 12.52 17.50
C VAL A 37 -24.41 12.51 16.87
N PHE A 38 -24.63 13.30 15.81
CA PHE A 38 -25.92 13.31 15.12
C PHE A 38 -26.22 11.96 14.44
N ALA A 39 -25.23 11.35 13.79
CA ALA A 39 -25.35 10.00 13.24
C ALA A 39 -25.68 8.97 14.32
N TYR A 40 -25.03 9.06 15.49
CA TYR A 40 -25.29 8.17 16.63
C TYR A 40 -26.72 8.32 17.17
N ILE A 41 -27.23 9.54 17.31
CA ILE A 41 -28.62 9.78 17.74
C ILE A 41 -29.61 9.15 16.76
N LEU A 42 -29.38 9.31 15.45
CA LEU A 42 -30.24 8.72 14.42
C LEU A 42 -30.19 7.19 14.40
N ASP A 43 -29.02 6.61 14.64
CA ASP A 43 -28.86 5.16 14.74
C ASP A 43 -29.58 4.62 15.99
N TYR A 44 -29.47 5.32 17.12
CA TYR A 44 -30.19 4.99 18.36
C TYR A 44 -31.72 5.04 18.17
N LEU A 45 -32.23 6.01 17.40
CA LEU A 45 -33.64 6.11 17.03
C LEU A 45 -34.08 5.10 15.95
N ASN A 46 -33.19 4.21 15.50
CA ASN A 46 -33.42 3.21 14.46
C ASN A 46 -33.75 3.78 13.06
N PHE A 47 -33.45 5.05 12.79
CA PHE A 47 -33.60 5.64 11.45
C PHE A 47 -32.39 5.34 10.56
N LYS A 48 -32.26 4.07 10.15
CA LYS A 48 -31.07 3.54 9.45
C LYS A 48 -30.75 4.23 8.11
N GLY A 49 -31.77 4.57 7.32
CA GLY A 49 -31.58 5.28 6.05
C GLY A 49 -31.07 6.71 6.25
N TRP A 50 -31.67 7.44 7.20
CA TRP A 50 -31.26 8.80 7.55
C TRP A 50 -29.87 8.84 8.18
N THR A 51 -29.48 7.81 8.93
CA THR A 51 -28.13 7.67 9.48
C THR A 51 -27.07 7.65 8.37
N LEU A 52 -27.32 6.93 7.26
CA LEU A 52 -26.43 6.89 6.11
C LEU A 52 -26.36 8.25 5.39
N VAL A 53 -27.50 8.93 5.23
CA VAL A 53 -27.56 10.28 4.65
C VAL A 53 -26.76 11.27 5.49
N THR A 54 -26.93 11.22 6.82
CA THR A 54 -26.16 12.03 7.77
C THR A 54 -24.68 11.73 7.67
N LEU A 55 -24.26 10.46 7.58
CA LEU A 55 -22.85 10.11 7.41
C LEU A 55 -22.26 10.81 6.18
N TRP A 56 -22.89 10.73 5.02
CA TRP A 56 -22.39 11.40 3.81
C TRP A 56 -22.45 12.93 3.90
N ALA A 57 -23.52 13.48 4.49
CA ALA A 57 -23.63 14.92 4.73
C ALA A 57 -22.47 15.42 5.60
N THR A 58 -22.15 14.70 6.67
CA THR A 58 -21.04 15.07 7.58
C THR A 58 -19.68 14.94 6.90
N LEU A 59 -19.43 13.89 6.10
CA LEU A 59 -18.20 13.78 5.31
C LEU A 59 -18.09 14.89 4.26
N CYS A 60 -19.20 15.30 3.64
CA CYS A 60 -19.23 16.43 2.71
C CYS A 60 -18.91 17.75 3.43
N SER A 61 -19.48 17.98 4.62
CA SER A 61 -19.16 19.15 5.44
C SER A 61 -17.70 19.15 5.90
N VAL A 62 -17.14 17.99 6.28
CA VAL A 62 -15.72 17.82 6.63
C VAL A 62 -14.83 18.12 5.43
N TRP A 63 -15.17 17.59 4.25
CA TRP A 63 -14.47 17.88 3.00
C TRP A 63 -14.45 19.38 2.71
N LEU A 64 -15.62 20.03 2.72
CA LEU A 64 -15.74 21.48 2.49
C LEU A 64 -14.94 22.29 3.52
N SER A 65 -15.01 21.90 4.79
CA SER A 65 -14.27 22.53 5.89
C SER A 65 -12.75 22.45 5.70
N LEU A 66 -12.23 21.33 5.20
CA LEU A 66 -10.80 21.19 4.92
C LEU A 66 -10.33 22.18 3.85
N TYR A 67 -11.11 22.37 2.79
CA TYR A 67 -10.79 23.37 1.75
C TYR A 67 -10.83 24.78 2.31
N PHE A 68 -11.90 25.15 3.02
CA PHE A 68 -12.02 26.49 3.62
C PHE A 68 -10.92 26.80 4.63
N SER A 69 -10.55 25.83 5.47
CA SER A 69 -9.49 26.02 6.47
C SER A 69 -8.10 26.16 5.84
N ASN A 70 -7.89 25.60 4.66
CA ASN A 70 -6.59 25.56 3.99
C ASN A 70 -6.52 26.44 2.72
N VAL A 71 -7.47 27.37 2.50
CA VAL A 71 -7.50 28.23 1.30
C VAL A 71 -6.16 28.96 1.11
N LEU A 72 -5.62 29.58 2.17
CA LEU A 72 -4.35 30.31 2.11
C LEU A 72 -3.17 29.41 1.71
N LEU A 73 -3.16 28.16 2.18
CA LEU A 73 -2.14 27.17 1.83
C LEU A 73 -2.23 26.77 0.37
N ILE A 74 -3.44 26.65 -0.19
CA ILE A 74 -3.67 26.34 -1.60
C ILE A 74 -3.11 27.45 -2.49
N TRP A 75 -3.32 28.73 -2.11
CA TRP A 75 -2.80 29.88 -2.86
C TRP A 75 -1.27 29.94 -2.91
N GLN A 76 -0.59 29.41 -1.89
CA GLN A 76 0.88 29.44 -1.84
C GLN A 76 1.56 28.42 -2.76
N SER A 77 0.94 27.26 -3.00
CA SER A 77 1.57 26.22 -3.82
C SER A 77 0.57 25.20 -4.36
N LEU A 78 0.73 24.84 -5.63
CA LEU A 78 0.03 23.71 -6.25
C LEU A 78 0.28 22.37 -5.54
N PHE A 79 1.41 22.23 -4.84
CA PHE A 79 1.69 21.03 -4.05
C PHE A 79 0.66 20.82 -2.92
N ASN A 80 0.24 21.90 -2.26
CA ASN A 80 -0.77 21.84 -1.20
C ASN A 80 -2.14 21.43 -1.75
N LEU A 81 -2.46 21.82 -2.99
CA LEU A 81 -3.67 21.36 -3.68
C LEU A 81 -3.66 19.84 -3.88
N PHE A 82 -2.52 19.25 -4.28
CA PHE A 82 -2.42 17.79 -4.45
C PHE A 82 -2.55 17.03 -3.13
N ILE A 83 -2.00 17.55 -2.04
CA ILE A 83 -2.18 16.96 -0.70
C ILE A 83 -3.66 16.97 -0.32
N LEU A 84 -4.35 18.09 -0.53
CA LEU A 84 -5.77 18.23 -0.18
C LEU A 84 -6.69 17.40 -1.09
N MET A 85 -6.32 17.26 -2.37
CA MET A 85 -6.98 16.36 -3.30
C MET A 85 -6.85 14.90 -2.83
N ASN A 86 -5.66 14.49 -2.39
CA ASN A 86 -5.46 13.15 -1.84
C ASN A 86 -6.26 12.92 -0.55
N ALA A 87 -6.32 13.93 0.33
CA ALA A 87 -7.18 13.89 1.52
C ALA A 87 -8.66 13.73 1.16
N SER A 88 -9.11 14.37 0.07
CA SER A 88 -10.49 14.24 -0.44
C SER A 88 -10.81 12.82 -0.88
N TRP A 89 -9.90 12.21 -1.64
CA TRP A 89 -10.03 10.81 -2.06
C TRP A 89 -10.07 9.85 -0.86
N PHE A 90 -9.30 10.15 0.19
CA PHE A 90 -9.33 9.36 1.42
C PHE A 90 -10.64 9.50 2.20
N ILE A 91 -11.21 10.71 2.28
CA ILE A 91 -12.54 10.93 2.87
C ILE A 91 -13.62 10.15 2.10
N LEU A 92 -13.53 10.12 0.78
CA LEU A 92 -14.42 9.33 -0.06
C LEU A 92 -14.29 7.83 0.25
N LEU A 93 -13.07 7.30 0.38
CA LEU A 93 -12.86 5.90 0.80
C LEU A 93 -13.44 5.61 2.18
N MET A 94 -13.34 6.55 3.11
CA MET A 94 -13.94 6.41 4.44
C MET A 94 -15.47 6.39 4.39
N GLY A 95 -16.07 7.20 3.52
CA GLY A 95 -17.49 7.12 3.21
C GLY A 95 -17.88 5.76 2.66
N LEU A 96 -17.16 5.26 1.66
CA LEU A 96 -17.38 3.93 1.08
C LEU A 96 -17.17 2.80 2.10
N TRP A 97 -16.18 2.91 2.98
CA TRP A 97 -15.97 1.93 4.04
C TRP A 97 -17.12 1.96 5.04
N GLY A 98 -17.61 3.15 5.40
CA GLY A 98 -18.79 3.33 6.23
C GLY A 98 -20.05 2.73 5.59
N THR A 99 -20.33 3.01 4.32
CA THR A 99 -21.55 2.52 3.64
C THR A 99 -21.64 1.00 3.59
N VAL A 100 -20.51 0.32 3.35
CA VAL A 100 -20.45 -1.15 3.28
C VAL A 100 -20.83 -1.80 4.62
N GLN A 101 -20.65 -1.12 5.76
CA GLN A 101 -21.06 -1.63 7.08
C GLN A 101 -22.56 -1.57 7.31
N PHE A 102 -23.31 -0.70 6.61
CA PHE A 102 -24.75 -0.56 6.84
C PHE A 102 -25.52 -1.74 6.29
N ARG A 103 -26.04 -2.59 7.19
CA ARG A 103 -26.91 -3.72 6.83
C ARG A 103 -28.14 -3.28 6.01
N TRP A 104 -28.67 -2.09 6.27
CA TRP A 104 -29.82 -1.53 5.53
C TRP A 104 -29.54 -1.44 4.02
N LEU A 105 -28.36 -0.97 3.63
CA LEU A 105 -27.96 -0.85 2.23
C LEU A 105 -27.89 -2.22 1.55
N GLN A 106 -27.41 -3.23 2.28
CA GLN A 106 -27.28 -4.61 1.79
C GLN A 106 -28.63 -5.25 1.47
N LEU A 107 -29.66 -4.89 2.24
CA LEU A 107 -31.02 -5.42 2.08
C LEU A 107 -31.79 -4.72 0.97
N HIS A 108 -31.59 -3.40 0.80
CA HIS A 108 -32.35 -2.61 -0.17
C HIS A 108 -31.72 -2.60 -1.57
N SER A 109 -30.39 -2.58 -1.67
CA SER A 109 -29.67 -2.47 -2.93
C SER A 109 -28.33 -3.24 -2.89
N PRO A 110 -28.36 -4.58 -3.02
CA PRO A 110 -27.16 -5.41 -2.93
C PRO A 110 -26.14 -5.13 -4.04
N GLU A 111 -26.59 -4.72 -5.23
CA GLU A 111 -25.71 -4.35 -6.35
C GLU A 111 -24.81 -3.17 -6.03
N LEU A 112 -25.39 -2.11 -5.43
CA LEU A 112 -24.66 -0.92 -5.03
C LEU A 112 -23.60 -1.27 -3.99
N ALA A 113 -23.90 -2.19 -3.08
CA ALA A 113 -22.94 -2.60 -2.08
C ALA A 113 -21.78 -3.44 -2.65
N ILE A 114 -22.01 -4.23 -3.71
CA ILE A 114 -20.94 -4.92 -4.46
C ILE A 114 -20.06 -3.90 -5.18
N VAL A 115 -20.65 -2.87 -5.79
CA VAL A 115 -19.90 -1.78 -6.43
C VAL A 115 -19.06 -1.02 -5.41
N CYS A 116 -19.62 -0.70 -4.23
CA CYS A 116 -18.87 -0.08 -3.14
C CYS A 116 -17.73 -0.99 -2.63
N GLU A 117 -17.96 -2.30 -2.46
CA GLU A 117 -16.92 -3.27 -2.08
C GLU A 117 -15.76 -3.25 -3.10
N ARG A 118 -16.09 -3.26 -4.40
CA ARG A 118 -15.10 -3.22 -5.49
C ARG A 118 -14.32 -1.92 -5.54
N LEU A 119 -15.01 -0.77 -5.47
CA LEU A 119 -14.37 0.54 -5.45
C LEU A 119 -13.48 0.70 -4.22
N LEU A 120 -13.94 0.29 -3.05
CA LEU A 120 -13.17 0.36 -1.81
C LEU A 120 -11.88 -0.46 -1.94
N ILE A 121 -11.98 -1.74 -2.31
CA ILE A 121 -10.80 -2.62 -2.37
C ILE A 121 -9.84 -2.23 -3.50
N GLY A 122 -10.36 -1.78 -4.66
CA GLY A 122 -9.55 -1.37 -5.80
C GLY A 122 -8.83 -0.04 -5.60
N LEU A 123 -9.50 0.96 -5.01
CA LEU A 123 -8.95 2.31 -4.84
C LEU A 123 -8.12 2.49 -3.56
N THR A 124 -8.37 1.69 -2.50
CA THR A 124 -7.60 1.74 -1.24
C THR A 124 -6.08 1.78 -1.45
N PRO A 125 -5.45 0.84 -2.19
CA PRO A 125 -4.01 0.82 -2.31
C PRO A 125 -3.46 2.07 -3.00
N VAL A 126 -4.19 2.68 -3.95
CA VAL A 126 -3.71 3.87 -4.68
C VAL A 126 -3.76 5.12 -3.80
N ILE A 127 -4.81 5.28 -3.00
CA ILE A 127 -5.05 6.49 -2.18
C ILE A 127 -4.25 6.45 -0.87
N VAL A 128 -4.01 5.26 -0.31
CA VAL A 128 -3.21 5.08 0.92
C VAL A 128 -1.74 5.43 0.68
N LEU A 129 -1.21 5.17 -0.51
CA LEU A 129 0.23 5.31 -0.79
C LEU A 129 0.80 6.71 -0.51
N PRO A 130 0.22 7.82 -1.03
CA PRO A 130 0.83 9.12 -0.80
C PRO A 130 0.64 9.58 0.65
N LEU A 131 -0.40 9.11 1.37
CA LEU A 131 -0.57 9.38 2.81
C LEU A 131 0.49 8.69 3.65
N VAL A 132 0.80 7.42 3.33
CA VAL A 132 1.90 6.70 3.99
C VAL A 132 3.23 7.40 3.68
N TYR A 133 3.45 7.83 2.44
CA TYR A 133 4.66 8.56 2.07
C TYR A 133 4.83 9.87 2.85
N THR A 134 3.80 10.71 2.93
CA THR A 134 3.88 11.97 3.69
C THR A 134 4.15 11.72 5.17
N SER A 135 3.57 10.66 5.75
CA SER A 135 3.85 10.21 7.12
C SER A 135 5.33 9.84 7.32
N LEU A 136 5.86 9.01 6.42
CA LEU A 136 7.24 8.53 6.48
C LEU A 136 8.25 9.68 6.32
N VAL A 137 7.96 10.62 5.42
CA VAL A 137 8.77 11.84 5.25
C VAL A 137 8.74 12.68 6.52
N GLY A 138 7.58 12.84 7.16
CA GLY A 138 7.44 13.59 8.41
C GLY A 138 8.23 12.99 9.58
N ILE A 139 8.29 11.65 9.70
CA ILE A 139 8.95 10.98 10.82
C ILE A 139 10.45 10.78 10.58
N LEU A 140 10.84 10.36 9.37
CA LEU A 140 12.19 9.82 9.10
C LEU A 140 13.02 10.71 8.16
N GLY A 141 12.42 11.78 7.66
CA GLY A 141 13.01 12.70 6.72
C GLY A 141 13.10 12.16 5.28
N VAL A 142 13.31 13.08 4.34
CA VAL A 142 13.33 12.80 2.89
C VAL A 142 14.46 11.84 2.49
N SER A 143 15.54 11.76 3.26
CA SER A 143 16.74 10.98 2.92
C SER A 143 16.52 9.46 2.99
N ASN A 144 15.66 8.99 3.89
CA ASN A 144 15.36 7.56 4.12
C ASN A 144 14.00 7.13 3.56
N ALA A 145 13.10 8.09 3.29
CA ALA A 145 11.72 7.82 2.91
C ALA A 145 11.55 6.88 1.69
N PRO A 146 12.35 6.96 0.60
CA PRO A 146 12.14 6.13 -0.59
C PRO A 146 12.32 4.62 -0.36
N VAL A 147 13.20 4.21 0.54
CA VAL A 147 13.42 2.78 0.85
C VAL A 147 12.34 2.23 1.76
N LEU A 148 11.82 3.06 2.66
CA LEU A 148 10.76 2.64 3.57
C LEU A 148 9.39 2.63 2.90
N ILE A 149 9.15 3.55 1.97
CA ILE A 149 7.95 3.49 1.14
C ILE A 149 7.97 2.21 0.29
N SER A 150 9.09 1.78 -0.28
CA SER A 150 9.12 0.52 -1.07
C SER A 150 8.75 -0.70 -0.22
N LEU A 151 9.23 -0.78 1.02
CA LEU A 151 8.83 -1.81 1.99
C LEU A 151 7.33 -1.72 2.34
N ALA A 152 6.83 -0.51 2.61
CA ALA A 152 5.40 -0.29 2.89
C ALA A 152 4.52 -0.68 1.68
N MET A 153 4.94 -0.34 0.46
CA MET A 153 4.24 -0.75 -0.76
C MET A 153 4.20 -2.28 -0.91
N CYS A 154 5.29 -2.98 -0.58
CA CYS A 154 5.32 -4.45 -0.58
C CYS A 154 4.33 -5.03 0.45
N ALA A 155 4.26 -4.45 1.65
CA ALA A 155 3.30 -4.87 2.68
C ALA A 155 1.85 -4.64 2.23
N ILE A 156 1.54 -3.47 1.64
CA ILE A 156 0.21 -3.15 1.10
C ILE A 156 -0.15 -4.13 -0.03
N HIS A 157 0.78 -4.41 -0.94
CA HIS A 157 0.60 -5.40 -2.01
C HIS A 157 0.25 -6.78 -1.46
N HIS A 158 0.88 -7.17 -0.35
CA HIS A 158 0.63 -8.48 0.26
C HIS A 158 -0.77 -8.61 0.84
N VAL A 159 -1.30 -7.53 1.40
CA VAL A 159 -2.64 -7.50 1.99
C VAL A 159 -3.72 -7.41 0.92
N VAL A 160 -3.48 -6.59 -0.11
CA VAL A 160 -4.50 -6.17 -1.09
C VAL A 160 -4.53 -7.08 -2.32
N CYS A 161 -3.39 -7.42 -2.94
CA CYS A 161 -3.37 -8.10 -4.25
C CYS A 161 -3.48 -9.63 -4.20
N LYS A 162 -3.74 -10.22 -3.03
CA LYS A 162 -4.11 -11.65 -2.96
C LYS A 162 -5.53 -11.81 -3.52
N ARG A 163 -5.79 -12.80 -4.39
CA ARG A 163 -7.14 -13.07 -4.94
C ARG A 163 -8.20 -13.03 -3.83
N VAL A 164 -9.01 -11.98 -3.82
CA VAL A 164 -10.07 -11.76 -2.83
C VAL A 164 -11.41 -12.16 -3.43
N LYS A 165 -12.07 -13.18 -2.86
CA LYS A 165 -13.44 -13.54 -3.21
C LYS A 165 -14.41 -12.48 -2.68
N SER A 166 -15.43 -12.10 -3.46
CA SER A 166 -16.45 -11.16 -2.98
C SER A 166 -17.16 -11.73 -1.75
N SER A 167 -17.45 -10.87 -0.77
CA SER A 167 -18.17 -11.33 0.42
C SER A 167 -19.65 -11.60 0.14
N TRP A 168 -20.17 -11.17 -1.02
CA TRP A 168 -21.61 -10.97 -1.27
C TRP A 168 -22.11 -11.70 -2.53
N LYS A 169 -21.22 -12.00 -3.50
CA LYS A 169 -21.58 -12.68 -4.76
C LYS A 169 -21.94 -14.17 -4.64
N VAL A 170 -21.75 -14.79 -3.47
CA VAL A 170 -22.02 -16.23 -3.27
C VAL A 170 -23.53 -16.57 -3.29
N ALA A 171 -24.43 -15.59 -3.22
CA ALA A 171 -25.85 -15.83 -2.97
C ALA A 171 -26.82 -15.48 -4.12
N LEU A 172 -26.42 -14.76 -5.17
CA LEU A 172 -27.39 -14.10 -6.07
C LEU A 172 -27.36 -14.56 -7.53
N VAL A 173 -26.24 -15.04 -8.07
CA VAL A 173 -26.15 -15.45 -9.49
C VAL A 173 -25.15 -16.61 -9.63
N PRO A 174 -25.49 -17.71 -10.34
CA PRO A 174 -24.50 -18.71 -10.75
C PRO A 174 -23.66 -18.11 -11.89
N ALA A 175 -22.79 -17.16 -11.56
CA ALA A 175 -21.94 -16.46 -12.52
C ALA A 175 -20.63 -17.23 -12.75
N ALA A 176 -20.13 -17.15 -13.98
CA ALA A 176 -18.88 -17.76 -14.43
C ALA A 176 -17.71 -17.51 -13.46
N ALA A 177 -16.79 -18.48 -13.36
CA ALA A 177 -15.71 -18.55 -12.36
C ALA A 177 -14.83 -17.28 -12.23
N ASP A 178 -14.81 -16.41 -13.25
CA ASP A 178 -14.05 -15.17 -13.25
C ASP A 178 -14.74 -13.99 -12.53
N GLU A 179 -16.08 -14.05 -12.33
CA GLU A 179 -16.83 -12.98 -11.67
C GLU A 179 -16.88 -13.10 -10.14
N GLU A 180 -16.36 -14.18 -9.56
CA GLU A 180 -16.36 -14.41 -8.10
C GLU A 180 -15.41 -13.47 -7.35
N TYR A 181 -14.41 -12.92 -8.05
CA TYR A 181 -13.34 -12.10 -7.46
C TYR A 181 -13.67 -10.61 -7.50
N VAL A 182 -13.28 -9.90 -6.45
CA VAL A 182 -13.51 -8.43 -6.34
C VAL A 182 -12.53 -7.66 -7.22
N GLN A 183 -11.29 -8.13 -7.33
CA GLN A 183 -10.22 -7.44 -8.04
C GLN A 183 -10.05 -7.97 -9.46
N GLY A 184 -9.92 -7.03 -10.39
CA GLY A 184 -9.59 -7.34 -11.76
C GLY A 184 -8.09 -7.57 -11.97
N ILE A 185 -7.77 -8.27 -13.08
CA ILE A 185 -6.42 -8.34 -13.65
C ILE A 185 -5.78 -6.95 -13.84
N PRO A 186 -6.45 -5.93 -14.44
CA PRO A 186 -5.79 -4.66 -14.70
C PRO A 186 -5.43 -3.90 -13.41
N GLU A 187 -6.28 -3.96 -12.38
CA GLU A 187 -6.04 -3.29 -11.09
C GLU A 187 -4.78 -3.85 -10.41
N CYS A 188 -4.64 -5.18 -10.39
CA CYS A 188 -3.43 -5.83 -9.85
C CYS A 188 -2.20 -5.52 -10.69
N ALA A 189 -2.30 -5.58 -12.03
CA ALA A 189 -1.17 -5.29 -12.92
C ALA A 189 -0.67 -3.85 -12.74
N ILE A 190 -1.58 -2.86 -12.71
CA ILE A 190 -1.24 -1.46 -12.48
C ILE A 190 -0.56 -1.32 -11.12
N PHE A 191 -1.08 -1.95 -10.07
CA PHE A 191 -0.48 -1.85 -8.74
C PHE A 191 0.92 -2.50 -8.67
N THR A 192 1.13 -3.63 -9.34
CA THR A 192 2.45 -4.27 -9.45
C THR A 192 3.44 -3.39 -10.23
N ILE A 193 3.00 -2.69 -11.27
CA ILE A 193 3.84 -1.71 -11.99
C ILE A 193 4.18 -0.52 -11.08
N CYS A 194 3.19 0.02 -10.37
CA CYS A 194 3.40 1.10 -9.40
C CYS A 194 4.40 0.71 -8.30
N LEU A 195 4.39 -0.55 -7.85
CA LEU A 195 5.34 -1.07 -6.86
C LEU A 195 6.80 -0.89 -7.28
N ALA A 196 7.12 -1.06 -8.56
CA ALA A 196 8.47 -0.91 -9.08
C ALA A 196 8.81 0.56 -9.45
N VAL A 197 7.84 1.29 -10.01
CA VAL A 197 8.06 2.63 -10.58
C VAL A 197 8.02 3.74 -9.53
N VAL A 198 7.07 3.69 -8.59
CA VAL A 198 6.81 4.81 -7.66
C VAL A 198 7.98 5.07 -6.71
N PRO A 199 8.57 4.08 -6.02
CA PRO A 199 9.70 4.34 -5.12
C PRO A 199 10.92 4.90 -5.86
N LEU A 200 11.17 4.40 -7.08
CA LEU A 200 12.25 4.86 -7.94
C LEU A 200 12.03 6.31 -8.38
N ALA A 201 10.84 6.64 -8.87
CA ALA A 201 10.49 7.99 -9.30
C ALA A 201 10.62 8.99 -8.14
N LEU A 202 10.10 8.65 -6.95
CA LEU A 202 10.21 9.49 -5.76
C LEU A 202 11.67 9.74 -5.35
N PHE A 203 12.52 8.72 -5.43
CA PHE A 203 13.95 8.85 -5.16
C PHE A 203 14.65 9.79 -6.15
N LEU A 204 14.41 9.60 -7.45
CA LEU A 204 15.02 10.41 -8.51
C LEU A 204 14.57 11.87 -8.43
N ILE A 205 13.28 12.13 -8.21
CA ILE A 205 12.74 13.49 -8.04
C ILE A 205 13.36 14.16 -6.80
N SER A 206 13.45 13.45 -5.68
CA SER A 206 14.00 14.01 -4.44
C SER A 206 15.48 14.38 -4.54
N ARG A 207 16.24 13.72 -5.42
CA ARG A 207 17.69 13.92 -5.59
C ARG A 207 18.09 14.53 -6.93
N HIS A 208 17.16 15.07 -7.70
CA HIS A 208 17.40 15.58 -9.07
C HIS A 208 18.57 16.58 -9.17
N ARG A 209 18.83 17.38 -8.12
CA ARG A 209 19.92 18.37 -8.09
C ARG A 209 21.31 17.81 -7.75
N ILE A 210 21.43 16.56 -7.30
CA ILE A 210 22.68 15.97 -6.79
C ILE A 210 22.99 14.67 -7.55
N LEU A 211 22.90 14.73 -8.88
CA LEU A 211 23.24 13.61 -9.77
C LEU A 211 24.76 13.44 -9.96
N THR A 212 25.56 13.67 -8.93
CA THR A 212 26.93 13.14 -8.92
C THR A 212 26.84 11.64 -8.61
N ILE A 213 27.29 10.82 -9.55
CA ILE A 213 27.21 9.35 -9.47
C ILE A 213 28.18 8.89 -8.38
N SER A 214 27.70 8.86 -7.13
CA SER A 214 28.35 8.17 -6.03
C SER A 214 27.87 6.73 -5.97
N ILE A 215 28.77 5.80 -5.63
CA ILE A 215 28.47 4.37 -5.44
C ILE A 215 27.26 4.16 -4.52
N THR A 216 27.10 4.99 -3.49
CA THR A 216 25.96 4.94 -2.57
C THR A 216 24.62 5.26 -3.25
N GLN A 217 24.60 6.16 -4.23
CA GLN A 217 23.38 6.47 -4.99
C GLN A 217 23.01 5.33 -5.93
N ALA A 218 24.01 4.76 -6.62
CA ALA A 218 23.81 3.60 -7.50
C ALA A 218 23.25 2.41 -6.72
N LEU A 219 23.79 2.12 -5.53
CA LEU A 219 23.29 1.07 -4.65
C LEU A 219 21.87 1.34 -4.13
N ASN A 220 21.53 2.60 -3.81
CA ASN A 220 20.16 2.95 -3.42
C ASN A 220 19.17 2.71 -4.56
N ILE A 221 19.49 3.13 -5.78
CA ILE A 221 18.65 2.90 -6.97
C ILE A 221 18.49 1.39 -7.22
N ALA A 222 19.59 0.64 -7.17
CA ALA A 222 19.55 -0.81 -7.33
C ALA A 222 18.68 -1.48 -6.27
N SER A 223 18.77 -1.04 -5.00
CA SER A 223 17.94 -1.57 -3.91
C SER A 223 16.45 -1.26 -4.06
N LEU A 224 16.09 -0.08 -4.59
CA LEU A 224 14.70 0.31 -4.79
C LEU A 224 13.99 -0.54 -5.85
N VAL A 225 14.76 -1.09 -6.80
CA VAL A 225 14.25 -2.08 -7.76
C VAL A 225 14.32 -3.49 -7.16
N ALA A 226 15.42 -3.84 -6.50
CA ALA A 226 15.64 -5.18 -5.99
C ALA A 226 14.66 -5.58 -4.88
N ILE A 227 14.25 -4.66 -3.99
CA ILE A 227 13.30 -4.96 -2.89
C ILE A 227 11.92 -5.39 -3.42
N PRO A 228 11.23 -4.59 -4.27
CA PRO A 228 10.00 -5.01 -4.94
C PRO A 228 10.14 -6.32 -5.71
N VAL A 229 11.21 -6.49 -6.48
CA VAL A 229 11.45 -7.70 -7.28
C VAL A 229 11.62 -8.92 -6.38
N PHE A 230 12.43 -8.82 -5.33
CA PHE A 230 12.60 -9.90 -4.36
C PHE A 230 11.26 -10.31 -3.75
N TYR A 231 10.44 -9.35 -3.32
CA TYR A 231 9.12 -9.60 -2.75
C TYR A 231 8.17 -10.30 -3.76
N LEU A 232 8.09 -9.80 -4.99
CA LEU A 232 7.22 -10.36 -6.02
C LEU A 232 7.59 -11.82 -6.35
N PHE A 233 8.88 -12.14 -6.41
CA PHE A 233 9.34 -13.50 -6.72
C PHE A 233 9.43 -14.42 -5.50
N PHE A 234 9.40 -13.87 -4.27
CA PHE A 234 9.39 -14.67 -3.04
C PHE A 234 8.12 -15.52 -2.95
N ASP A 235 6.96 -14.91 -3.21
CA ASP A 235 5.66 -15.60 -3.28
C ASP A 235 4.98 -15.36 -4.64
N ALA A 236 5.67 -15.73 -5.72
CA ALA A 236 5.26 -15.48 -7.11
C ALA A 236 3.84 -15.97 -7.43
N VAL A 237 3.41 -17.06 -6.80
CA VAL A 237 2.09 -17.65 -6.97
C VAL A 237 0.99 -16.74 -6.40
N LYS A 238 1.25 -16.04 -5.29
CA LYS A 238 0.25 -15.13 -4.70
C LYS A 238 0.37 -13.72 -5.27
N ALA A 239 1.59 -13.25 -5.52
CA ALA A 239 1.85 -11.88 -5.95
C ALA A 239 1.57 -11.66 -7.44
N LEU A 240 1.93 -12.61 -8.31
CA LEU A 240 1.70 -12.53 -9.76
C LEU A 240 0.60 -13.49 -10.23
N TRP A 241 -0.46 -13.63 -9.44
CA TRP A 241 -1.55 -14.55 -9.74
C TRP A 241 -2.23 -14.29 -11.09
N PHE A 242 -2.15 -13.05 -11.58
CA PHE A 242 -2.71 -12.59 -12.84
C PHE A 242 -1.88 -13.02 -14.07
N LEU A 243 -0.62 -13.39 -13.88
CA LEU A 243 0.28 -13.90 -14.94
C LEU A 243 0.33 -15.44 -14.98
N MET A 244 -0.29 -16.11 -14.00
CA MET A 244 -0.35 -17.57 -13.99
C MET A 244 -1.42 -18.07 -14.96
N PRO A 245 -1.17 -19.21 -15.64
CA PRO A 245 -2.16 -19.80 -16.53
C PRO A 245 -3.44 -20.10 -15.75
N VAL A 246 -4.59 -19.80 -16.34
CA VAL A 246 -5.90 -20.17 -15.79
C VAL A 246 -6.06 -21.69 -15.98
N GLY A 247 -6.53 -22.41 -14.96
CA GLY A 247 -6.80 -23.84 -15.09
C GLY A 247 -7.85 -24.09 -16.17
N ALA A 248 -7.77 -25.23 -16.87
CA ALA A 248 -8.64 -25.58 -18.00
C ALA A 248 -10.16 -25.55 -17.70
N THR A 249 -10.54 -25.48 -16.42
CA THR A 249 -11.93 -25.42 -15.92
C THR A 249 -12.25 -24.11 -15.19
N GLY A 250 -11.48 -23.03 -15.42
CA GLY A 250 -11.66 -21.75 -14.70
C GLY A 250 -11.26 -21.81 -13.21
N GLY A 251 -10.75 -22.95 -12.76
CA GLY A 251 -10.30 -23.18 -11.38
C GLY A 251 -8.85 -22.78 -11.12
N ALA A 252 -8.41 -22.97 -9.87
CA ALA A 252 -7.02 -22.77 -9.48
C ALA A 252 -6.07 -23.64 -10.34
N PRO A 253 -4.95 -23.09 -10.83
CA PRO A 253 -4.05 -23.82 -11.71
C PRO A 253 -3.44 -25.04 -11.01
N SER A 254 -3.29 -26.12 -11.75
CA SER A 254 -2.62 -27.33 -11.25
C SER A 254 -1.13 -27.05 -10.95
N LYS A 255 -0.55 -27.77 -9.98
CA LYS A 255 0.87 -27.62 -9.60
C LYS A 255 1.83 -27.77 -10.79
N ALA A 256 1.50 -28.64 -11.75
CA ALA A 256 2.27 -28.85 -12.96
C ALA A 256 2.24 -27.63 -13.91
N GLN A 257 1.07 -26.99 -14.08
CA GLN A 257 0.92 -25.77 -14.89
C GLN A 257 1.65 -24.57 -14.25
N ILE A 258 1.62 -24.46 -12.92
CA ILE A 258 2.37 -23.43 -12.18
C ILE A 258 3.87 -23.62 -12.41
N ALA A 259 4.39 -24.85 -12.29
CA ALA A 259 5.81 -25.15 -12.46
C ALA A 259 6.31 -24.91 -13.90
N ALA A 260 5.46 -25.11 -14.90
CA ALA A 260 5.79 -24.89 -16.30
C ALA A 260 5.85 -23.41 -16.72
N SER A 261 5.30 -22.50 -15.91
CA SER A 261 5.24 -21.07 -16.23
C SER A 261 6.63 -20.42 -16.37
N PRO A 262 6.80 -19.46 -17.30
CA PRO A 262 8.10 -18.79 -17.52
C PRO A 262 8.59 -18.07 -16.27
N VAL A 263 7.66 -17.52 -15.47
CA VAL A 263 7.95 -16.84 -14.19
C VAL A 263 8.65 -17.78 -13.20
N MET A 264 8.23 -19.05 -13.13
CA MET A 264 8.79 -20.02 -12.19
C MET A 264 10.15 -20.56 -12.64
N ARG A 265 10.45 -20.57 -13.95
CA ARG A 265 11.77 -20.97 -14.46
C ARG A 265 12.87 -20.00 -14.03
N PHE A 266 12.62 -18.69 -14.15
CA PHE A 266 13.60 -17.65 -13.81
C PHE A 266 13.60 -17.24 -12.33
N ARG A 267 12.61 -17.69 -11.54
CA ARG A 267 12.43 -17.31 -10.13
C ARG A 267 13.71 -17.43 -9.30
N LYS A 268 14.42 -18.56 -9.38
CA LYS A 268 15.63 -18.79 -8.57
C LYS A 268 16.75 -17.80 -8.90
N LEU A 269 16.99 -17.54 -10.19
CA LEU A 269 18.00 -16.59 -10.64
C LEU A 269 17.66 -15.16 -10.20
N ILE A 270 16.41 -14.74 -10.40
CA ILE A 270 15.95 -13.39 -10.05
C ILE A 270 16.01 -13.17 -8.53
N LEU A 271 15.62 -14.18 -7.74
CA LEU A 271 15.74 -14.12 -6.28
C LEU A 271 17.19 -14.01 -5.82
N LEU A 272 18.10 -14.78 -6.42
CA LEU A 272 19.52 -14.74 -6.07
C LEU A 272 20.12 -13.37 -6.39
N VAL A 273 19.87 -12.83 -7.58
CA VAL A 273 20.38 -11.52 -7.99
C VAL A 273 19.82 -10.40 -7.10
N SER A 274 18.50 -10.39 -6.86
CA SER A 274 17.88 -9.38 -5.99
C SER A 274 18.37 -9.48 -4.54
N TYR A 275 18.54 -10.69 -4.01
CA TYR A 275 19.11 -10.91 -2.69
C TYR A 275 20.53 -10.35 -2.56
N LEU A 276 21.41 -10.64 -3.53
CA LEU A 276 22.78 -10.11 -3.54
C LEU A 276 22.80 -8.58 -3.58
N ILE A 277 21.94 -7.95 -4.38
CA ILE A 277 21.85 -6.47 -4.44
C ILE A 277 21.39 -5.89 -3.10
N ILE A 278 20.37 -6.48 -2.47
CA ILE A 278 19.86 -6.04 -1.16
C ILE A 278 20.94 -6.20 -0.08
N GLN A 279 21.66 -7.32 -0.10
CA GLN A 279 22.76 -7.60 0.82
C GLN A 279 23.87 -6.55 0.69
N HIS A 280 24.34 -6.25 -0.52
CA HIS A 280 25.37 -5.22 -0.75
C HIS A 280 24.89 -3.82 -0.34
N TRP A 281 23.63 -3.49 -0.62
CA TRP A 281 23.05 -2.22 -0.19
C TRP A 281 23.04 -2.10 1.34
N PHE A 282 22.62 -3.15 2.04
CA PHE A 282 22.57 -3.18 3.50
C PHE A 282 23.97 -3.05 4.13
N GLN A 283 24.95 -3.76 3.58
CA GLN A 283 26.36 -3.65 3.98
C GLN A 283 26.88 -2.22 3.82
N ASN A 284 26.66 -1.60 2.66
CA ASN A 284 27.11 -0.23 2.42
C ASN A 284 26.45 0.78 3.39
N ARG A 285 25.20 0.53 3.80
CA ARG A 285 24.48 1.34 4.79
C ARG A 285 25.05 1.21 6.21
N ILE A 286 25.42 0.00 6.62
CA ILE A 286 26.03 -0.25 7.93
C ILE A 286 27.40 0.40 8.00
N VAL A 287 28.24 0.17 6.97
CA VAL A 287 29.59 0.73 6.88
C VAL A 287 29.56 2.26 6.81
N GLY A 288 28.66 2.81 6.00
CA GLY A 288 28.50 4.26 5.84
C GLY A 288 27.72 4.94 6.97
N SER A 289 27.23 4.18 7.96
CA SER A 289 26.58 4.75 9.15
C SER A 289 27.60 5.47 10.01
N ARG A 290 27.17 6.56 10.67
CA ARG A 290 28.00 7.28 11.66
C ARG A 290 28.57 6.35 12.75
N TYR A 291 27.92 5.20 12.97
CA TYR A 291 28.31 4.19 13.96
C TYR A 291 29.19 3.06 13.40
N GLY A 292 29.59 3.10 12.13
CA GLY A 292 30.40 2.04 11.51
C GLY A 292 31.75 1.80 12.20
N HIS A 293 32.34 2.85 12.78
CA HIS A 293 33.59 2.76 13.55
C HIS A 293 33.42 2.10 14.93
N LEU A 294 32.21 2.17 15.52
CA LEU A 294 31.91 1.61 16.84
C LEU A 294 31.62 0.11 16.79
N LEU A 295 31.12 -0.39 15.66
CA LEU A 295 30.68 -1.78 15.54
C LEU A 295 31.83 -2.80 15.42
N LEU A 296 33.04 -2.37 15.04
CA LEU A 296 34.15 -3.31 14.83
C LEU A 296 35.49 -2.88 15.43
N GLY A 297 35.68 -1.63 15.87
CA GLY A 297 36.97 -1.15 16.39
C GLY A 297 38.15 -1.22 15.39
N MET A 298 37.94 -1.80 14.21
CA MET A 298 38.92 -1.96 13.16
C MET A 298 38.93 -0.74 12.24
N PRO A 299 40.12 -0.25 11.82
CA PRO A 299 40.22 0.81 10.85
C PRO A 299 39.69 0.35 9.47
N PRO A 300 39.07 1.24 8.68
CA PRO A 300 38.79 0.96 7.26
C PRO A 300 40.11 0.69 6.53
N PRO A 301 40.22 -0.32 5.63
CA PRO A 301 39.16 -1.10 4.98
C PRO A 301 38.85 -2.47 5.63
N TYR A 302 39.55 -2.89 6.68
CA TYR A 302 39.37 -4.24 7.24
C TYR A 302 37.96 -4.49 7.81
N ASN A 303 37.35 -3.44 8.35
CA ASN A 303 35.96 -3.44 8.80
C ASN A 303 34.98 -3.86 7.68
N THR A 304 35.16 -3.34 6.46
CA THR A 304 34.25 -3.67 5.34
C THR A 304 34.42 -5.12 4.90
N MET A 305 35.65 -5.64 4.84
CA MET A 305 35.93 -7.03 4.49
C MET A 305 35.37 -8.01 5.52
N ALA A 306 35.48 -7.70 6.81
CA ALA A 306 34.92 -8.54 7.88
C ALA A 306 33.39 -8.61 7.81
N ILE A 307 32.72 -7.46 7.57
CA ILE A 307 31.27 -7.40 7.41
C ILE A 307 30.83 -8.18 6.18
N THR A 308 31.49 -7.98 5.03
CA THR A 308 31.10 -8.70 3.81
C THR A 308 31.25 -10.20 3.98
N LEU A 309 32.40 -10.68 4.47
CA LEU A 309 32.63 -12.10 4.78
C LEU A 309 31.57 -12.66 5.73
N GLY A 310 31.26 -11.96 6.82
CA GLY A 310 30.24 -12.40 7.78
C GLY A 310 28.85 -12.59 7.15
N PHE A 311 28.41 -11.64 6.32
CA PHE A 311 27.12 -11.75 5.63
C PHE A 311 27.10 -12.85 4.56
N TYR A 312 28.22 -13.07 3.84
CA TYR A 312 28.33 -14.18 2.87
C TYR A 312 28.39 -15.55 3.54
N CYS A 313 29.07 -15.67 4.68
CA CYS A 313 29.03 -16.88 5.49
C CYS A 313 27.62 -17.15 5.98
N LEU A 314 26.90 -16.13 6.46
CA LEU A 314 25.53 -16.25 6.95
C LEU A 314 24.57 -16.66 5.82
N SER A 315 24.67 -16.04 4.64
CA SER A 315 23.84 -16.43 3.49
C SER A 315 24.13 -17.86 3.03
N LEU A 316 25.39 -18.30 3.08
CA LEU A 316 25.80 -19.66 2.76
C LEU A 316 25.29 -20.67 3.80
N THR A 317 25.28 -20.32 5.09
CA THR A 317 24.66 -21.18 6.12
C THR A 317 23.16 -21.33 5.93
N VAL A 318 22.45 -20.26 5.57
CA VAL A 318 21.00 -20.29 5.29
C VAL A 318 20.69 -21.07 4.01
N TYR A 319 21.62 -21.08 3.04
CA TYR A 319 21.47 -21.88 1.83
C TYR A 319 21.67 -23.38 2.07
N LEU A 320 22.54 -23.74 3.04
CA LEU A 320 22.85 -25.13 3.37
C LEU A 320 21.86 -25.76 4.37
N SER A 321 21.13 -24.95 5.15
CA SER A 321 20.07 -25.39 6.08
C SER A 321 18.73 -25.61 5.39
#